data_AF-A0A6I6S2K5-F1
#
_entry.id   AF-A0A6I6S2K5-F1
#
_cell.length_a   1.000
_cell.length_b   1.000
_cell.length_c   1.000
_cell.angle_alpha   90.00
_cell.angle_beta   90.00
_cell.angle_gamma   90.00
#
_symmetry.space_group_name_H-M   'P 1'
#
loop_
_entity.id
_entity.type
_entity.pdbx_description
1 polymer ?
#
loop_
_entity_poly.entity_id
_entity_poly.type
_entity_poly.pdbx_seq_one_letter_code
_entity_poly.pdbx_strand_id
1 'polypeptide(L)'
;MQRRTATTAAALAGIVLTTAAVAAPSYAAESKSPTTSVSAARHAKGPRSDGAKGLCVRVPRLEKRIEKRIKRIEGPVGTPGSIKYLEQRIDLAQKANHAAVAKFLGDRLTARKGFLATLKKEQTDLKGVATWCAANKLGEKHPAGATS
;
A
#
# COMPACT_ATOMS: atom_id res chain seq x y z
N MET A 1 -16.19 -18.42 -25.24
CA MET A 1 -15.50 -19.73 -25.23
C MET A 1 -14.26 -19.62 -26.12
N GLN A 2 -13.07 -19.41 -25.56
CA GLN A 2 -11.85 -20.13 -25.97
C GLN A 2 -10.69 -19.69 -25.06
N ARG A 3 -10.23 -20.63 -24.23
CA ARG A 3 -8.99 -20.55 -23.47
C ARG A 3 -7.84 -20.91 -24.41
N ARG A 4 -6.68 -20.26 -24.25
CA ARG A 4 -5.41 -20.85 -24.67
C ARG A 4 -4.44 -20.76 -23.50
N THR A 5 -4.45 -21.83 -22.72
CA THR A 5 -3.45 -22.20 -21.73
C THR A 5 -2.27 -22.83 -22.47
N ALA A 6 -1.06 -22.33 -22.26
CA ALA A 6 0.17 -23.00 -22.64
C ALA A 6 0.95 -23.32 -21.37
N THR A 7 0.91 -24.60 -21.00
CA THR A 7 1.76 -25.25 -20.01
C THR A 7 3.00 -25.77 -20.72
N THR A 8 4.19 -25.41 -20.26
CA THR A 8 5.43 -26.13 -20.60
C THR A 8 6.08 -26.58 -19.31
N ALA A 9 6.25 -27.90 -19.21
CA ALA A 9 6.79 -28.62 -18.08
C ALA A 9 8.28 -28.94 -18.28
N ALA A 10 8.95 -29.13 -17.13
CA ALA A 10 10.07 -30.03 -16.87
C ALA A 10 11.45 -29.78 -17.51
N ALA A 11 12.45 -29.60 -16.63
CA ALA A 11 13.58 -30.53 -16.55
C ALA A 11 14.25 -30.41 -15.17
N LEU A 12 14.06 -31.43 -14.33
CA LEU A 12 14.84 -31.69 -13.13
C LEU A 12 16.14 -32.36 -13.56
N ALA A 13 17.29 -31.73 -13.30
CA ALA A 13 18.59 -32.39 -13.36
C ALA A 13 19.18 -32.39 -11.94
N GLY A 14 19.12 -33.56 -11.31
CA GLY A 14 19.73 -33.81 -10.01
C GLY A 14 21.24 -33.94 -10.13
N ILE A 15 21.94 -33.46 -9.11
CA ILE A 15 23.32 -33.82 -8.83
C ILE A 15 23.37 -34.23 -7.35
N VAL A 16 23.71 -35.50 -7.15
CA VAL A 16 24.06 -36.11 -5.86
C VAL A 16 25.59 -36.16 -5.79
N LEU A 17 26.18 -35.84 -4.62
CA LEU A 17 27.35 -36.48 -3.98
C LEU A 17 27.75 -35.62 -2.74
N THR A 18 27.34 -36.03 -1.52
CA THR A 18 28.12 -36.75 -0.47
C THR A 18 29.12 -35.93 0.35
N THR A 19 28.73 -35.69 1.62
CA THR A 19 29.46 -35.79 2.90
C THR A 19 30.79 -35.07 3.15
N ALA A 20 30.78 -34.10 4.09
CA ALA A 20 31.60 -34.12 5.31
C ALA A 20 31.13 -33.02 6.27
N ALA A 21 30.92 -33.39 7.54
CA ALA A 21 30.53 -32.50 8.62
C ALA A 21 31.73 -31.71 9.16
N VAL A 22 31.54 -30.42 9.43
CA VAL A 22 32.25 -29.68 10.48
C VAL A 22 31.31 -28.60 11.01
N ALA A 23 30.94 -28.74 12.28
CA ALA A 23 30.19 -27.74 13.02
C ALA A 23 31.16 -26.65 13.51
N ALA A 24 30.93 -25.40 13.08
CA ALA A 24 31.30 -24.18 13.81
C ALA A 24 30.56 -22.97 13.19
N PRO A 25 29.88 -22.11 13.97
CA PRO A 25 29.24 -20.92 13.44
C PRO A 25 30.29 -19.80 13.36
N SER A 26 30.74 -19.49 12.15
CA SER A 26 31.52 -18.28 11.87
C SER A 26 30.79 -17.48 10.81
N TYR A 27 30.14 -16.42 11.27
CA TYR A 27 29.64 -15.36 10.42
C TYR A 27 30.84 -14.71 9.70
N ALA A 28 30.68 -14.50 8.39
CA ALA A 28 31.52 -13.71 7.48
C ALA A 28 32.78 -14.38 6.87
N ALA A 29 32.69 -14.70 5.56
CA ALA A 29 33.54 -14.19 4.47
C ALA A 29 33.21 -14.97 3.17
N GLU A 30 32.53 -14.32 2.23
CA GLU A 30 33.15 -13.73 1.03
C GLU A 30 33.36 -14.76 -0.09
N SER A 31 32.32 -14.95 -0.91
CA SER A 31 32.45 -15.50 -2.25
C SER A 31 32.14 -14.41 -3.26
N LYS A 32 33.22 -13.96 -3.89
CA LYS A 32 33.30 -13.12 -5.09
C LYS A 32 32.32 -13.63 -6.16
N SER A 33 31.11 -13.11 -6.15
CA SER A 33 30.30 -12.94 -7.36
C SER A 33 30.48 -11.50 -7.83
N PRO A 34 30.59 -11.22 -9.14
CA PRO A 34 30.53 -9.87 -9.64
C PRO A 34 29.10 -9.39 -9.45
N THR A 35 28.76 -8.96 -8.25
CA THR A 35 27.63 -8.08 -8.03
C THR A 35 27.96 -6.84 -8.84
N THR A 36 27.35 -6.73 -10.01
CA THR A 36 27.16 -5.45 -10.67
C THR A 36 26.39 -4.62 -9.66
N SER A 37 27.14 -3.91 -8.83
CA SER A 37 26.66 -2.85 -7.99
C SER A 37 26.05 -1.86 -8.97
N VAL A 38 24.72 -1.92 -9.12
CA VAL A 38 23.99 -0.79 -9.67
C VAL A 38 24.30 0.32 -8.68
N SER A 39 25.32 1.11 -9.03
CA SER A 39 25.73 2.30 -8.29
C SER A 39 24.45 3.01 -7.91
N ALA A 40 24.19 3.09 -6.61
CA ALA A 40 23.14 3.93 -6.06
C ALA A 40 23.27 5.27 -6.79
N ALA A 41 22.26 5.58 -7.62
CA ALA A 41 22.37 6.63 -8.60
C ALA A 41 22.92 7.89 -7.92
N ARG A 42 24.06 8.41 -8.43
CA ARG A 42 24.70 9.68 -8.01
C ARG A 42 23.80 10.91 -8.24
N HIS A 43 22.49 10.71 -8.40
CA HIS A 43 21.46 11.68 -8.75
C HIS A 43 20.33 11.78 -7.74
N ALA A 44 20.29 10.98 -6.67
CA ALA A 44 19.35 11.21 -5.58
C ALA A 44 19.82 12.41 -4.74
N LYS A 45 19.57 13.64 -5.25
CA LYS A 45 19.67 14.84 -4.42
C LYS A 45 18.67 14.67 -3.28
N GLY A 46 19.16 14.73 -2.04
CA GLY A 46 18.31 14.76 -0.86
C GLY A 46 17.25 15.87 -0.94
N PRO A 47 16.19 15.80 -0.14
CA PRO A 47 15.12 16.79 -0.16
C PRO A 47 15.70 18.19 0.01
N ARG A 48 15.46 19.05 -0.99
CA ARG A 48 15.96 20.44 -1.03
C ARG A 48 15.22 21.37 -0.05
N SER A 49 14.13 20.91 0.54
CA SER A 49 13.23 21.63 1.43
C SER A 49 12.36 20.64 2.21
N ASP A 50 11.69 21.11 3.26
CA ASP A 50 10.68 20.37 4.05
C ASP A 50 9.47 19.87 3.22
N GLY A 51 9.28 20.40 2.01
CA GLY A 51 8.20 20.02 1.10
C GLY A 51 6.84 20.64 1.44
N ALA A 52 6.78 21.59 2.38
CA ALA A 52 5.54 22.18 2.88
C ALA A 52 4.71 22.84 1.77
N LYS A 53 5.33 23.64 0.89
CA LYS A 53 4.66 24.25 -0.27
C LYS A 53 4.03 23.20 -1.20
N GLY A 54 4.76 22.13 -1.49
CA GLY A 54 4.26 21.03 -2.33
C GLY A 54 3.15 20.22 -1.65
N LEU A 55 3.15 20.14 -0.32
CA LEU A 55 2.05 19.57 0.45
C LEU A 55 0.82 20.47 0.37
N CYS A 56 0.95 21.76 0.66
CA CYS A 56 -0.15 22.73 0.67
C CYS A 56 -0.91 22.81 -0.66
N VAL A 57 -0.21 22.76 -1.80
CA VAL A 57 -0.85 22.68 -3.13
C VAL A 57 -1.68 21.40 -3.31
N ARG A 58 -1.31 20.30 -2.64
CA ARG A 58 -1.98 19.00 -2.78
C ARG A 58 -3.08 18.76 -1.75
N VAL A 59 -3.07 19.43 -0.60
CA VAL A 59 -4.06 19.29 0.48
C VAL A 59 -5.51 19.17 -0.03
N PRO A 60 -6.05 20.09 -0.85
CA PRO A 60 -7.45 20.01 -1.26
C PRO A 60 -7.75 18.77 -2.12
N ARG A 61 -6.76 18.23 -2.84
CA ARG A 61 -6.90 16.97 -3.58
C ARG A 61 -6.83 15.76 -2.65
N LEU A 62 -6.01 15.82 -1.60
CA LEU A 62 -5.88 14.77 -0.61
C LEU A 62 -7.15 14.64 0.23
N GLU A 63 -7.72 15.74 0.71
CA GLU A 63 -8.99 15.76 1.44
C GLU A 63 -10.11 15.08 0.64
N LYS A 64 -10.29 15.47 -0.62
CA LYS A 64 -11.28 14.86 -1.52
C LYS A 64 -11.06 13.36 -1.74
N ARG A 65 -9.80 12.91 -1.79
CA ARG A 65 -9.47 11.47 -1.96
C ARG A 65 -9.81 10.68 -0.71
N ILE A 66 -9.47 11.21 0.47
CA ILE A 66 -9.77 10.56 1.75
C ILE A 66 -11.28 10.48 1.94
N GLU A 67 -12.00 11.59 1.71
CA GLU A 67 -13.45 11.62 1.85
C GLU A 67 -14.15 10.61 0.93
N LYS A 68 -13.76 10.55 -0.36
CA LYS A 68 -14.28 9.54 -1.30
C LYS A 68 -14.02 8.12 -0.82
N ARG A 69 -12.86 7.88 -0.21
CA ARG A 69 -12.49 6.56 0.28
C ARG A 69 -13.28 6.18 1.52
N ILE A 70 -13.47 7.10 2.47
CA ILE A 70 -14.35 6.94 3.63
C ILE A 70 -15.78 6.61 3.15
N LYS A 71 -16.35 7.45 2.27
CA LYS A 71 -17.70 7.24 1.70
C LYS A 71 -17.86 5.88 1.03
N ARG A 72 -16.84 5.40 0.30
CA ARG A 72 -16.87 4.07 -0.31
C ARG A 72 -16.86 2.94 0.73
N ILE A 73 -16.09 3.09 1.80
CA ILE A 73 -15.97 2.08 2.86
C ILE A 73 -17.28 1.98 3.66
N GLU A 74 -17.86 3.13 4.00
CA GLU A 74 -19.13 3.26 4.72
C GLU A 74 -20.35 3.10 3.81
N GLY A 75 -20.13 2.84 2.52
CA GLY A 75 -21.18 2.70 1.53
C GLY A 75 -22.16 1.55 1.82
N PRO A 76 -23.28 1.50 1.09
CA PRO A 76 -24.33 0.51 1.32
C PRO A 76 -23.85 -0.91 0.96
N VAL A 77 -24.73 -1.88 1.23
CA VAL A 77 -24.52 -3.29 0.92
C VAL A 77 -24.22 -3.51 -0.56
N GLY A 78 -24.76 -2.72 -1.49
CA GLY A 78 -24.50 -2.85 -2.93
C GLY A 78 -23.10 -2.43 -3.38
N THR A 79 -22.28 -1.80 -2.52
CA THR A 79 -20.96 -1.28 -2.90
C THR A 79 -19.87 -2.31 -2.65
N PRO A 80 -19.18 -2.83 -3.69
CA PRO A 80 -18.14 -3.84 -3.50
C PRO A 80 -17.01 -3.36 -2.59
N GLY A 81 -16.86 -4.09 -1.47
CA GLY A 81 -15.85 -3.82 -0.46
C GLY A 81 -16.21 -2.73 0.55
N SER A 82 -17.47 -2.30 0.61
CA SER A 82 -17.98 -1.60 1.79
C SER A 82 -18.03 -2.55 2.99
N ILE A 83 -18.10 -1.98 4.19
CA ILE A 83 -18.29 -2.75 5.43
C ILE A 83 -19.59 -3.55 5.36
N LYS A 84 -20.68 -2.92 4.92
CA LYS A 84 -22.00 -3.54 4.80
C LYS A 84 -22.05 -4.68 3.79
N TYR A 85 -21.34 -4.54 2.67
CA TYR A 85 -21.21 -5.62 1.69
C TYR A 85 -20.45 -6.83 2.27
N LEU A 86 -19.39 -6.59 3.02
CA LEU A 86 -18.61 -7.65 3.66
C LEU A 86 -19.40 -8.35 4.77
N GLU A 87 -20.12 -7.59 5.61
CA GLU A 87 -21.02 -8.12 6.65
C GLU A 87 -22.04 -9.09 6.02
N GLN A 88 -22.76 -8.65 4.98
CA GLN A 88 -23.73 -9.53 4.30
C GLN A 88 -23.09 -10.79 3.71
N ARG A 89 -21.89 -10.68 3.13
CA ARG A 89 -21.19 -11.85 2.56
C ARG A 89 -20.73 -12.85 3.62
N ILE A 90 -20.38 -12.36 4.82
CA ILE A 90 -20.05 -13.23 5.95
C ILE A 90 -21.31 -13.98 6.36
N ASP A 91 -22.44 -13.30 6.51
CA ASP A 91 -23.72 -13.92 6.87
C ASP A 91 -24.14 -14.99 5.87
N LEU A 92 -23.99 -14.72 4.57
CA LEU A 92 -24.29 -15.69 3.51
C LEU A 92 -23.34 -16.90 3.56
N ALA A 93 -22.04 -16.68 3.81
CA ALA A 93 -21.07 -17.76 3.94
C ALA A 93 -21.35 -18.64 5.17
N GLN A 94 -21.75 -18.03 6.29
CA GLN A 94 -22.15 -18.75 7.50
C GLN A 94 -23.42 -19.57 7.28
N LYS A 95 -24.45 -19.00 6.64
CA LYS A 95 -25.68 -19.73 6.27
C LYS A 95 -25.41 -20.92 5.34
N ALA A 96 -24.40 -20.82 4.48
CA ALA A 96 -23.95 -21.90 3.61
C ALA A 96 -22.95 -22.87 4.28
N ASN A 97 -22.65 -22.72 5.59
CA ASN A 97 -21.65 -23.50 6.32
C ASN A 97 -20.22 -23.44 5.74
N HIS A 98 -19.89 -22.37 5.01
CA HIS A 98 -18.56 -22.15 4.44
C HIS A 98 -17.63 -21.45 5.44
N ALA A 99 -17.24 -22.15 6.52
CA ALA A 99 -16.49 -21.57 7.65
C ALA A 99 -15.17 -20.89 7.23
N ALA A 100 -14.38 -21.51 6.35
CA ALA A 100 -13.11 -20.93 5.88
C ALA A 100 -13.33 -19.61 5.11
N VAL A 101 -14.41 -19.52 4.32
CA VAL A 101 -14.77 -18.31 3.58
C VAL A 101 -15.24 -17.23 4.54
N ALA A 102 -16.10 -17.57 5.52
CA ALA A 102 -16.55 -16.65 6.54
C ALA A 102 -15.38 -16.08 7.34
N LYS A 103 -14.41 -16.92 7.73
CA LYS A 103 -13.18 -16.47 8.42
C LYS A 103 -12.38 -15.50 7.56
N PHE A 104 -12.07 -15.85 6.31
CA PHE A 104 -11.32 -14.98 5.41
C PHE A 104 -12.00 -13.62 5.20
N LEU A 105 -13.33 -13.62 5.04
CA LEU A 105 -14.11 -12.39 4.92
C LEU A 105 -14.15 -11.58 6.23
N GLY A 106 -14.17 -12.25 7.38
CA GLY A 106 -14.05 -11.65 8.71
C GLY A 106 -12.71 -10.93 8.89
N ASP A 107 -11.59 -11.58 8.55
CA ASP A 107 -10.25 -10.97 8.61
C ASP A 107 -10.19 -9.72 7.70
N ARG A 108 -10.79 -9.80 6.51
CA ARG A 108 -10.90 -8.67 5.59
C ARG A 108 -11.79 -7.54 6.12
N LEU A 109 -12.88 -7.87 6.81
CA LEU A 109 -13.76 -6.90 7.47
C LEU A 109 -13.01 -6.15 8.57
N THR A 110 -12.25 -6.87 9.41
CA THR A 110 -11.41 -6.28 10.46
C THR A 110 -10.38 -5.32 9.89
N ALA A 111 -9.63 -5.75 8.87
CA ALA A 111 -8.68 -4.87 8.18
C ALA A 111 -9.35 -3.63 7.59
N ARG A 112 -10.57 -3.77 7.05
CA ARG A 112 -11.33 -2.65 6.49
C ARG A 112 -11.78 -1.64 7.56
N LYS A 113 -12.24 -2.13 8.71
CA LYS A 113 -12.61 -1.30 9.86
C LYS A 113 -11.39 -0.55 10.42
N GLY A 114 -10.25 -1.23 10.55
CA GLY A 114 -8.98 -0.60 10.94
C GLY A 114 -8.56 0.51 9.96
N PHE A 115 -8.62 0.23 8.66
CA PHE A 115 -8.28 1.24 7.64
C PHE A 115 -9.24 2.43 7.63
N LEU A 116 -10.54 2.23 7.93
CA LEU A 116 -11.49 3.34 8.10
C LEU A 116 -11.09 4.25 9.26
N ALA A 117 -10.69 3.68 10.40
CA ALA A 117 -10.22 4.45 11.54
C ALA A 117 -8.98 5.28 11.19
N THR A 118 -8.00 4.68 10.49
CA THR A 118 -6.82 5.39 9.99
C THR A 118 -7.20 6.55 9.07
N LEU A 119 -8.09 6.33 8.09
CA LEU A 119 -8.52 7.39 7.17
C LEU A 119 -9.24 8.55 7.86
N LYS A 120 -10.06 8.26 8.89
CA LYS A 120 -10.72 9.31 9.68
C LYS A 120 -9.71 10.14 10.46
N LYS A 121 -8.68 9.51 11.03
CA LYS A 121 -7.57 10.21 11.67
C LYS A 121 -6.82 11.10 10.67
N GLU A 122 -6.41 10.53 9.53
CA GLU A 122 -5.74 11.28 8.46
C GLU A 122 -6.59 12.46 7.95
N GLN A 123 -7.92 12.30 7.88
CA GLN A 123 -8.82 13.40 7.52
C GLN A 123 -8.74 14.56 8.50
N THR A 124 -8.71 14.27 9.81
CA THR A 124 -8.56 15.29 10.86
C THR A 124 -7.19 15.95 10.78
N ASP A 125 -6.13 15.16 10.60
CA ASP A 125 -4.75 15.67 10.50
C ASP A 125 -4.61 16.58 9.26
N LEU A 126 -5.18 16.19 8.11
CA LEU A 126 -5.18 17.01 6.91
C LEU A 126 -5.93 18.34 7.06
N LYS A 127 -7.01 18.39 7.86
CA LYS A 127 -7.66 19.66 8.18
C LYS A 127 -6.74 20.59 8.96
N GLY A 128 -5.95 20.03 9.90
CA GLY A 128 -4.91 20.79 10.60
C GLY A 128 -3.86 21.36 9.65
N VAL A 129 -3.40 20.54 8.70
CA VAL A 129 -2.48 20.97 7.64
C VAL A 129 -3.12 22.04 6.75
N ALA A 130 -4.39 21.89 6.37
CA ALA A 130 -5.12 22.86 5.57
C ALA A 130 -5.17 24.24 6.25
N THR A 131 -5.52 24.27 7.53
CA THR A 131 -5.52 25.49 8.35
C THR A 131 -4.14 26.13 8.40
N TRP A 132 -3.08 25.34 8.63
CA TRP A 132 -1.72 25.86 8.64
C TRP A 132 -1.28 26.39 7.27
N CYS A 133 -1.60 25.69 6.19
CA CYS A 133 -1.31 26.12 4.82
C CYS A 133 -1.98 27.45 4.47
N ALA A 134 -3.22 27.65 4.92
CA ALA A 134 -3.95 28.91 4.75
C ALA A 134 -3.29 30.06 5.53
N ALA A 135 -2.91 29.83 6.79
CA ALA A 135 -2.23 30.83 7.61
C ALA A 135 -0.86 31.26 7.02
N ASN A 136 -0.16 30.35 6.35
CA ASN A 136 1.17 30.59 5.80
C ASN A 136 1.16 30.97 4.29
N LYS A 137 -0.01 31.05 3.65
CA LYS A 137 -0.17 31.36 2.21
C LYS A 137 0.62 30.42 1.27
N LEU A 138 0.93 29.19 1.71
CA LEU A 138 1.81 28.26 0.98
C LEU A 138 1.09 27.39 -0.08
N GLY A 139 -0.19 27.65 -0.35
CA GLY A 139 -1.02 26.91 -1.31
C GLY A 139 -1.75 27.78 -2.34
N GLU A 140 -1.56 29.10 -2.28
CA GLU A 140 -2.13 30.02 -3.25
C GLU A 140 -1.44 29.81 -4.61
N LYS A 141 -2.24 29.64 -5.67
CA LYS A 141 -1.71 29.76 -7.02
C LYS A 141 -1.29 31.21 -7.20
N HIS A 142 0.01 31.49 -7.09
CA HIS A 142 0.52 32.78 -7.53
C HIS A 142 0.20 32.93 -9.03
N PRO A 143 -0.37 34.06 -9.48
CA PRO A 143 -0.58 34.29 -10.90
C PRO A 143 0.75 34.17 -11.62
N ALA A 144 0.77 33.44 -12.73
CA ALA A 144 1.94 33.28 -13.57
C ALA A 144 2.39 34.68 -14.04
N GLY A 145 3.45 35.22 -13.42
CA GLY A 145 3.93 36.57 -13.71
C GLY A 145 4.69 37.27 -12.58
N ALA A 146 4.60 36.82 -11.33
CA ALA A 146 5.43 37.37 -10.26
C ALA A 146 6.82 36.73 -10.28
N THR A 147 7.75 37.37 -11.00
CA THR A 147 9.19 37.14 -10.92
C THR A 147 9.68 37.40 -9.49
N SER A 148 10.39 36.44 -8.90
CA SER A 148 11.36 36.70 -7.83
C SER A 148 12.72 36.98 -8.46
#